data_AF-A0A5S3TI46-F1
#
_entry.id   AF-A0A5S3TI46-F1
#
_cell.length_a   1.000
_cell.length_b   1.000
_cell.length_c   1.000
_cell.angle_alpha   90.00
_cell.angle_beta   90.00
_cell.angle_gamma   90.00
#
_symmetry.space_group_name_H-M   'P 1'
#
loop_
_entity.id
_entity.type
_entity.pdbx_description
1 polymer ?
#
loop_
_entity_poly.entity_id
_entity_poly.type
_entity_poly.pdbx_seq_one_letter_code
_entity_poly.pdbx_strand_id
1 'polypeptide(L)'
;MFFGYEFYYWLGWFVITVLAAKKYGYLGLFIAHLIIFVSVFVSDLHYVSQIMSQPEWDGNPDLDITFLLGVIFRTAVINGLLLPVGVLGKYFHNKVNAAEV
;
A
#
# COMPACT_ATOMS: atom_id res chain seq x y z
N MET A 1 -1.18 -16.58 -9.70
CA MET A 1 -2.20 -15.52 -9.97
C MET A 1 -1.84 -14.22 -9.24
N PHE A 2 -0.55 -13.83 -9.19
CA PHE A 2 -0.09 -12.72 -8.35
C PHE A 2 -0.09 -11.37 -9.10
N PHE A 3 0.42 -11.34 -10.33
CA PHE A 3 0.56 -10.11 -11.13
C PHE A 3 -0.74 -9.51 -11.66
N GLY A 4 -1.81 -10.30 -11.83
CA GLY A 4 -3.06 -9.84 -12.44
C GLY A 4 -3.92 -8.95 -11.54
N TYR A 5 -3.85 -9.15 -10.22
CA TYR A 5 -4.58 -8.34 -9.24
C TYR A 5 -3.80 -7.09 -8.83
N GLU A 6 -2.47 -7.09 -8.96
CA GLU A 6 -1.62 -5.97 -8.52
C GLU A 6 -2.01 -4.64 -9.15
N PHE A 7 -2.35 -4.61 -10.45
CA PHE A 7 -2.64 -3.36 -11.13
C PHE A 7 -3.81 -2.58 -10.51
N TYR A 8 -4.88 -3.26 -10.12
CA TYR A 8 -6.05 -2.62 -9.50
C TYR A 8 -5.73 -2.11 -8.08
N TYR A 9 -4.93 -2.86 -7.31
CA TYR A 9 -4.46 -2.41 -6.00
C TYR A 9 -3.55 -1.19 -6.14
N TRP A 10 -2.61 -1.20 -7.09
CA TRP A 10 -1.76 -0.06 -7.40
C TRP A 10 -2.56 1.18 -7.78
N LEU A 11 -3.59 1.04 -8.63
CA LEU A 11 -4.46 2.14 -9.00
C LEU A 11 -5.25 2.67 -7.79
N GLY A 12 -5.78 1.78 -6.95
CA GLY A 12 -6.46 2.14 -5.71
C GLY A 12 -5.55 2.89 -4.74
N TRP A 13 -4.35 2.37 -4.48
CA TRP A 13 -3.36 2.99 -3.61
C TRP A 13 -2.90 4.35 -4.15
N PHE A 14 -2.72 4.47 -5.46
CA PHE A 14 -2.40 5.74 -6.11
C PHE A 14 -3.50 6.77 -5.86
N VAL A 15 -4.76 6.42 -6.11
CA VAL A 15 -5.91 7.30 -5.92
C VAL A 15 -6.03 7.72 -4.45
N ILE A 16 -5.95 6.77 -3.51
CA ILE A 16 -6.00 7.05 -2.06
C ILE A 16 -4.88 8.01 -1.66
N THR A 17 -3.66 7.76 -2.13
CA THR A 17 -2.49 8.57 -1.80
C THR A 17 -2.66 10.01 -2.30
N VAL A 18 -3.05 10.20 -3.56
CA VAL A 18 -3.25 11.53 -4.15
C VAL A 18 -4.40 12.28 -3.46
N LEU A 19 -5.55 11.62 -3.26
CA LEU A 19 -6.71 12.26 -2.66
C LEU A 19 -6.48 12.61 -1.20
N ALA A 20 -5.86 11.73 -0.42
CA ALA A 20 -5.55 11.98 0.98
C ALA A 20 -4.53 13.11 1.11
N ALA A 21 -3.48 13.11 0.28
CA ALA A 21 -2.48 14.18 0.25
C ALA A 21 -3.08 15.53 -0.13
N LYS A 22 -3.98 15.55 -1.12
CA LYS A 22 -4.68 16.76 -1.56
C LYS A 22 -5.57 17.33 -0.45
N LYS A 23 -6.37 16.49 0.22
CA LYS A 23 -7.38 16.94 1.19
C LYS A 23 -6.81 17.24 2.58
N TYR A 24 -5.82 16.46 3.02
CA TYR A 24 -5.33 16.51 4.40
C TYR A 24 -3.81 16.73 4.51
N GLY A 25 -3.12 17.03 3.40
CA GLY A 25 -1.69 17.33 3.38
C GLY A 25 -0.83 16.17 3.89
N TYR A 26 0.13 16.47 4.77
CA TYR A 26 1.05 15.45 5.32
C TYR A 26 0.35 14.43 6.23
N LEU A 27 -0.71 14.83 6.94
CA LEU A 27 -1.50 13.90 7.75
C LEU A 27 -2.23 12.90 6.85
N GLY A 28 -2.77 13.37 5.72
CA GLY A 28 -3.38 12.52 4.70
C GLY A 28 -2.40 11.54 4.09
N LEU A 29 -1.18 11.98 3.81
CA LEU A 29 -0.11 11.10 3.34
C LEU A 29 0.19 9.99 4.35
N PHE A 30 0.38 10.34 5.62
CA PHE A 30 0.62 9.35 6.67
C PHE A 30 -0.51 8.31 6.75
N ILE A 31 -1.77 8.77 6.78
CA ILE A 31 -2.94 7.88 6.83
C ILE A 31 -3.01 6.98 5.60
N ALA A 32 -2.75 7.51 4.39
CA ALA A 32 -2.76 6.72 3.16
C ALA A 32 -1.72 5.60 3.22
N HIS A 33 -0.50 5.89 3.69
CA HIS A 33 0.58 4.90 3.79
C HIS A 33 0.29 3.85 4.87
N LEU A 34 -0.41 4.24 5.95
CA LEU A 34 -0.90 3.29 6.95
C LEU A 34 -1.97 2.35 6.37
N ILE A 35 -2.91 2.89 5.59
CA ILE A 35 -3.94 2.08 4.90
C ILE A 35 -3.28 1.09 3.93
N ILE A 36 -2.28 1.54 3.17
CA ILE A 36 -1.51 0.69 2.25
C ILE A 36 -0.84 -0.44 3.04
N PHE A 37 -0.14 -0.13 4.13
CA PHE A 37 0.48 -1.14 4.99
C PHE A 37 -0.51 -2.19 5.47
N VAL A 38 -1.66 -1.78 6.01
CA VAL A 38 -2.70 -2.71 6.47
C VAL A 38 -3.23 -3.55 5.30
N SER A 39 -3.45 -2.94 4.13
CA SER A 39 -3.95 -3.67 2.95
C SER A 39 -2.97 -4.72 2.45
N VAL A 40 -1.67 -4.41 2.43
CA VAL A 40 -0.61 -5.35 2.04
C VAL A 40 -0.51 -6.48 3.05
N PHE A 41 -0.51 -6.16 4.35
CA PHE A 41 -0.46 -7.15 5.41
C PHE A 41 -1.64 -8.13 5.37
N VAL A 42 -2.86 -7.63 5.19
CA VAL A 42 -4.05 -8.49 5.06
C VAL A 42 -3.99 -9.34 3.79
N SER A 43 -3.52 -8.79 2.68
CA SER A 43 -3.35 -9.55 1.43
C SER A 43 -2.33 -10.68 1.59
N ASP A 44 -1.21 -10.41 2.26
CA ASP A 44 -0.17 -11.40 2.49
C ASP A 44 -0.63 -12.48 3.48
N LEU A 45 -1.35 -12.10 4.54
CA LEU A 45 -2.01 -13.07 5.42
C LEU A 45 -3.01 -13.95 4.67
N HIS A 46 -3.80 -13.37 3.78
CA HIS A 46 -4.77 -14.13 2.99
C HIS A 46 -4.07 -15.12 2.06
N TYR A 47 -2.97 -14.70 1.42
CA TYR A 47 -2.16 -15.57 0.56
C TYR A 47 -1.55 -16.74 1.33
N VAL A 48 -0.92 -16.48 2.47
CA VAL A 48 -0.34 -17.54 3.31
C VAL A 48 -1.43 -18.46 3.83
N SER A 49 -2.59 -17.92 4.26
CA SER A 49 -3.75 -18.72 4.65
C SER A 49 -4.26 -19.63 3.53
N GLN A 50 -4.22 -19.18 2.28
CA GLN A 50 -4.61 -20.02 1.13
C GLN A 50 -3.62 -21.16 0.90
N ILE A 51 -2.30 -20.91 1.03
CA ILE A 51 -1.29 -21.96 0.95
C ILE A 51 -1.49 -22.99 2.07
N MET A 52 -1.68 -22.53 3.31
CA MET A 52 -1.90 -23.42 4.46
C MET A 52 -3.20 -24.23 4.36
N SER A 53 -4.15 -23.83 3.50
CA SER A 53 -5.36 -24.61 3.24
C SER A 53 -5.20 -25.73 2.20
N GLN A 54 -4.05 -25.83 1.56
CA GLN A 54 -3.80 -26.84 0.54
C GLN A 54 -3.47 -28.20 1.17
N PRO A 55 -3.88 -29.32 0.55
CA PRO A 55 -3.63 -30.67 1.09
C PRO A 55 -2.14 -31.03 1.25
N GLU A 56 -1.27 -30.33 0.51
CA GLU A 56 0.17 -30.53 0.46
C GLU A 56 0.92 -29.76 1.57
N TRP A 57 0.20 -28.96 2.37
CA TRP A 57 0.81 -28.20 3.45
C TRP A 57 1.30 -29.12 4.58
N ASP A 58 2.50 -28.86 5.07
CA ASP A 58 3.21 -29.68 6.06
C ASP A 58 2.71 -29.51 7.51
N GLY A 59 1.74 -28.62 7.73
CA GLY A 59 1.14 -28.34 9.03
C GLY A 59 1.86 -27.26 9.85
N ASN A 60 2.97 -26.70 9.35
CA ASN A 60 3.74 -25.68 10.06
C ASN A 60 3.28 -24.26 9.66
N PRO A 61 2.82 -23.42 10.60
CA PRO A 61 2.35 -22.07 10.27
C PRO A 61 3.50 -21.17 9.81
N ASP A 62 3.45 -20.74 8.55
CA ASP A 62 4.47 -19.91 7.88
C ASP A 62 4.40 -18.40 8.26
N LEU A 63 3.98 -18.07 9.49
CA LEU A 63 3.96 -16.71 10.03
C LEU A 63 5.28 -16.39 10.74
N ASP A 64 6.39 -16.61 10.05
CA ASP A 64 7.74 -16.50 10.59
C ASP A 64 8.42 -15.15 10.27
N ILE A 65 9.71 -15.05 10.57
CA ILE A 65 10.52 -13.85 10.27
C ILE A 65 10.57 -13.59 8.76
N THR A 66 10.55 -14.64 7.92
CA THR A 66 10.59 -14.50 6.47
C THR A 66 9.32 -13.83 5.95
N PHE A 67 8.15 -14.23 6.47
CA PHE A 67 6.87 -13.57 6.19
C PHE A 67 6.92 -12.09 6.57
N LEU A 68 7.36 -11.79 7.80
CA LEU A 68 7.45 -10.41 8.27
C LEU A 68 8.38 -9.55 7.40
N LEU A 69 9.56 -10.07 7.05
CA LEU A 69 10.50 -9.38 6.17
C LEU A 69 9.91 -9.16 4.77
N GLY A 70 9.16 -10.12 4.24
CA GLY A 70 8.45 -10.00 2.97
C GLY A 70 7.43 -8.86 2.98
N VAL A 71 6.57 -8.80 4.01
CA VAL A 71 5.58 -7.72 4.19
C VAL A 71 6.26 -6.36 4.31
N ILE A 72 7.30 -6.26 5.14
CA ILE A 72 8.04 -5.00 5.35
C ILE A 72 8.69 -4.54 4.05
N PHE A 73 9.38 -5.43 3.35
CA PHE A 73 10.04 -5.12 2.09
C PHE A 73 9.03 -4.63 1.05
N ARG A 74 7.93 -5.37 0.85
CA ARG A 74 6.91 -5.00 -0.14
C ARG A 74 6.26 -3.66 0.21
N THR A 75 5.93 -3.45 1.49
CA THR A 75 5.36 -2.18 1.93
C THR A 75 6.34 -1.02 1.74
N ALA A 76 7.62 -1.22 2.03
CA ALA A 76 8.66 -0.21 1.83
C ALA A 76 8.80 0.17 0.35
N VAL A 77 8.76 -0.81 -0.57
CA VAL A 77 8.79 -0.57 -2.02
C VAL A 77 7.56 0.21 -2.47
N ILE A 78 6.35 -0.22 -2.08
CA ILE A 78 5.10 0.46 -2.48
C ILE A 78 5.07 1.90 -1.96
N ASN A 79 5.36 2.09 -0.67
CA ASN A 79 5.39 3.41 -0.06
C ASN A 79 6.48 4.29 -0.66
N GLY A 80 7.67 3.75 -0.92
CA GLY A 80 8.76 4.48 -1.57
C GLY A 80 8.37 5.00 -2.97
N LEU A 81 7.58 4.23 -3.72
CA LEU A 81 7.09 4.62 -5.04
C LEU A 81 5.90 5.60 -4.99
N LEU A 82 5.04 5.50 -3.97
CA LEU A 82 3.86 6.36 -3.83
C LEU A 82 4.14 7.70 -3.12
N LEU A 83 5.22 7.79 -2.35
CA LEU A 83 5.56 9.01 -1.63
C LEU A 83 5.84 10.21 -2.57
N PRO A 84 6.61 10.08 -3.67
CA PRO A 84 6.77 11.17 -4.65
C PRO A 84 5.45 11.61 -5.27
N VAL A 85 4.56 10.67 -5.58
CA VAL A 85 3.22 10.94 -6.13
C VAL A 85 2.40 11.77 -5.14
N GLY A 86 2.43 11.37 -3.88
CA GLY A 86 1.73 12.06 -2.81
C GLY A 86 2.23 13.49 -2.59
N VAL A 87 3.55 13.69 -2.63
CA VAL A 87 4.18 15.02 -2.55
C VAL A 87 3.80 15.89 -3.75
N LEU A 88 3.82 15.34 -4.96
CA LEU A 88 3.39 16.04 -6.17
C LEU A 88 1.91 16.44 -6.11
N GLY A 89 1.03 15.52 -5.68
CA GLY A 89 -0.41 15.79 -5.53
C GLY A 89 -0.68 16.98 -4.60
N LYS A 90 0.04 17.06 -3.47
CA LYS A 90 -0.02 18.20 -2.56
C LYS A 90 0.53 19.48 -3.19
N TYR A 91 1.67 19.40 -3.88
CA TYR A 91 2.29 20.55 -4.54
C TYR A 91 1.37 21.20 -5.58
N PHE A 92 0.74 20.39 -6.43
CA PHE A 92 -0.22 20.88 -7.42
C PHE A 92 -1.47 21.50 -6.77
N HIS A 93 -1.98 20.92 -5.68
CA HIS A 93 -3.10 21.52 -4.95
C HIS A 93 -2.79 22.92 -4.43
N ASN A 94 -1.62 23.10 -3.82
CA ASN A 94 -1.19 24.39 -3.31
C ASN A 94 -1.05 25.44 -4.43
N LYS A 95 -0.58 25.04 -5.62
CA LYS A 95 -0.51 25.94 -6.78
C LYS A 95 -1.87 26.35 -7.32
N VAL A 96 -2.84 25.43 -7.37
CA VAL A 96 -4.20 25.74 -7.82
C VAL A 96 -4.86 26.74 -6.87
N ASN A 97 -4.79 26.49 -5.56
CA ASN A 97 -5.36 27.42 -4.58
C ASN A 97 -4.67 28.80 -4.60
N ALA A 98 -3.37 28.85 -4.91
CA ALA A 98 -2.63 30.12 -5.01
C ALA A 98 -2.93 30.90 -6.30
N ALA A 99 -3.48 30.26 -7.34
CA ALA A 99 -3.92 30.92 -8.57
C ALA A 99 -5.37 31.41 -8.52
N GLU A 100 -6.14 30.97 -7.52
CA GLU A 100 -7.52 31.39 -7.26
C GLU A 100 -7.62 32.61 -6.33
N VAL A 101 -6.48 33.13 -5.83
CA VAL A 101 -6.35 34.33 -4.98
C VAL A 101 -5.74 35.47 -5.80
#